data_AF-A0A2V6SD09-F1
#
_entry.id   AF-A0A2V6SD09-F1
#
_cell.length_a   1.000
_cell.length_b   1.000
_cell.length_c   1.000
_cell.angle_alpha   90.00
_cell.angle_beta   90.00
_cell.angle_gamma   90.00
#
_symmetry.space_group_name_H-M   'P 1'
#
loop_
_entity.id
_entity.type
_entity.pdbx_description
1 polymer ?
#
loop_
_entity_poly.entity_id
_entity_poly.type
_entity_poly.pdbx_seq_one_letter_code
_entity_poly.pdbx_strand_id
1 'polypeptide(L)'
;MSRAQLYPSPGPTQGGRRGIGRLAAPCYGGRVSDRPKPPPKPPVVVELRWEGHQRLAGRAGGAPVVLDGDNEAGPSPVQALATSLAGCMALDVVHVLTKGRLDLRGLGLRLVAERAPTEPRFLRAVDLRFVVTGDVPADRVERALALSREKYCSVWHSLRPDIALTTSFEIRAPAAAPD
;
A
#
# COMPACT_ATOMS: atom_id res chain seq x y z
N MET A 1 20.13 -20.21 -43.59
CA MET A 1 19.09 -19.41 -44.27
C MET A 1 18.88 -18.13 -43.47
N SER A 2 19.71 -17.13 -43.79
CA SER A 2 19.71 -15.80 -43.16
C SER A 2 18.73 -14.91 -43.92
N ARG A 3 17.78 -14.31 -43.19
CA ARG A 3 16.82 -13.34 -43.76
C ARG A 3 17.05 -12.01 -43.04
N ALA A 4 18.05 -11.28 -43.53
CA ALA A 4 18.21 -9.86 -43.26
C ALA A 4 17.08 -9.12 -44.00
N GLN A 5 16.19 -8.50 -43.24
CA GLN A 5 15.10 -7.70 -43.79
C GLN A 5 15.54 -6.23 -43.78
N LEU A 6 15.67 -5.68 -44.99
CA LEU A 6 16.07 -4.32 -45.28
C LEU A 6 15.08 -3.30 -44.68
N TYR A 7 15.59 -2.32 -43.95
CA TYR A 7 14.89 -1.08 -43.67
C TYR A 7 15.22 -0.05 -44.77
N PRO A 8 14.24 0.63 -45.39
CA PRO A 8 14.53 1.75 -46.28
C PRO A 8 14.83 3.03 -45.48
N SER A 9 15.85 3.77 -45.91
CA SER A 9 16.23 5.09 -45.37
C SER A 9 15.18 6.16 -45.67
N PRO A 10 14.92 7.11 -44.76
CA PRO A 10 14.05 8.25 -45.03
C PRO A 10 14.76 9.30 -45.88
N GLY A 11 14.10 9.73 -46.97
CA GLY A 11 14.53 10.82 -47.84
C GLY A 11 14.33 12.21 -47.22
N PRO A 12 14.85 13.27 -47.87
CA PRO A 12 14.98 14.60 -47.27
C PRO A 12 13.64 15.32 -47.16
N THR A 13 13.37 15.87 -45.98
CA THR A 13 12.23 16.74 -45.67
C THR A 13 12.41 18.12 -46.32
N GLN A 14 11.62 18.44 -47.35
CA GLN A 14 11.51 19.82 -47.84
C GLN A 14 10.61 20.65 -46.91
N GLY A 15 11.16 21.77 -46.45
CA GLY A 15 10.50 22.73 -45.59
C GLY A 15 9.44 23.54 -46.33
N GLY A 16 8.22 23.52 -45.79
CA GLY A 16 7.15 24.46 -46.13
C GLY A 16 6.85 25.33 -44.91
N ARG A 17 7.29 26.61 -44.94
CA ARG A 17 6.88 27.63 -43.98
C ARG A 17 5.38 27.89 -44.14
N ARG A 18 4.56 27.39 -43.22
CA ARG A 18 3.15 27.81 -43.05
C ARG A 18 3.02 28.64 -41.77
N GLY A 19 2.30 29.74 -41.89
CA GLY A 19 2.23 30.82 -40.92
C GLY A 19 1.85 30.39 -39.50
N ILE A 20 2.48 31.06 -38.55
CA ILE A 20 2.14 31.07 -37.12
C ILE A 20 0.77 31.71 -36.91
N GLY A 21 -0.30 30.96 -37.18
CA GLY A 21 -1.59 31.21 -36.56
C GLY A 21 -1.45 30.95 -35.05
N ARG A 22 -1.89 31.89 -34.22
CA ARG A 22 -1.97 31.72 -32.76
C ARG A 22 -2.82 30.49 -32.46
N LEU A 23 -2.19 29.35 -32.21
CA LEU A 23 -2.85 28.18 -31.66
C LEU A 23 -3.31 28.55 -30.24
N ALA A 24 -4.62 28.68 -30.07
CA ALA A 24 -5.23 28.79 -28.77
C ALA A 24 -4.78 27.60 -27.91
N ALA A 25 -4.31 27.88 -26.69
CA ALA A 25 -3.99 26.84 -25.72
C ALA A 25 -5.23 25.95 -25.52
N PRO A 26 -5.07 24.61 -25.50
CA PRO A 26 -6.20 23.72 -25.25
C PRO A 26 -6.80 24.04 -23.88
N CYS A 27 -8.06 24.46 -23.87
CA CYS A 27 -8.84 24.67 -22.66
C CYS A 27 -9.00 23.32 -21.94
N TYR A 28 -8.12 23.03 -20.97
CA TYR A 28 -8.29 21.93 -20.03
C TYR A 28 -9.38 22.31 -19.01
N GLY A 29 -10.63 22.36 -19.46
CA GLY A 29 -11.80 22.82 -18.71
C GLY A 29 -12.71 21.71 -18.17
N GLY A 30 -12.17 20.57 -17.74
CA GLY A 30 -12.96 19.50 -17.10
C GLY A 30 -13.02 19.68 -15.58
N ARG A 31 -14.20 19.59 -14.95
CA ARG A 31 -14.29 19.58 -13.49
C ARG A 31 -13.74 18.24 -12.96
N VAL A 32 -13.15 18.24 -11.76
CA VAL A 32 -12.65 17.00 -11.13
C VAL A 32 -13.76 15.96 -10.95
N SER A 33 -15.02 16.41 -10.79
CA SER A 33 -16.22 15.58 -10.75
C SER A 33 -16.48 14.79 -12.03
N ASP A 34 -15.97 15.26 -13.17
CA ASP A 34 -16.25 14.71 -14.49
C ASP A 34 -15.27 13.58 -14.84
N ARG A 35 -14.31 13.28 -13.96
CA ARG A 35 -13.43 12.11 -14.11
C ARG A 35 -14.24 10.83 -13.86
N PRO A 36 -14.14 9.82 -14.74
CA PRO A 36 -14.83 8.56 -14.55
C PRO A 36 -14.40 7.93 -13.22
N LYS A 37 -15.39 7.53 -12.41
CA LYS A 37 -15.15 6.80 -11.16
C LYS A 37 -14.44 5.48 -11.48
N PRO A 38 -13.41 5.08 -10.73
CA PRO A 38 -12.78 3.79 -10.94
C PRO A 38 -13.82 2.66 -10.79
N PRO A 39 -13.65 1.55 -11.54
CA PRO A 39 -14.56 0.41 -11.43
C PRO A 39 -14.59 -0.13 -9.99
N PRO A 40 -15.70 -0.76 -9.58
CA PRO A 40 -15.79 -1.38 -8.25
C PRO A 40 -14.71 -2.45 -8.09
N LYS A 41 -14.20 -2.60 -6.87
CA LYS A 41 -13.25 -3.66 -6.54
C LYS A 41 -13.97 -5.02 -6.58
N PRO A 42 -13.33 -6.10 -7.09
CA PRO A 42 -13.90 -7.43 -7.05
C PRO A 42 -14.06 -7.93 -5.60
N PRO A 43 -14.95 -8.92 -5.36
CA PRO A 43 -15.06 -9.56 -4.05
C PRO A 43 -13.74 -10.19 -3.60
N VAL A 44 -13.46 -10.14 -2.30
CA VAL A 44 -12.34 -10.87 -1.69
C VAL A 44 -12.81 -12.30 -1.41
N VAL A 45 -12.20 -13.29 -2.07
CA VAL A 45 -12.51 -14.71 -1.90
C VAL A 45 -11.29 -15.42 -1.33
N VAL A 46 -11.49 -16.17 -0.24
CA VAL A 46 -10.45 -16.98 0.41
C VAL A 46 -11.06 -18.34 0.75
N GLU A 47 -10.39 -19.40 0.36
CA GLU A 47 -10.77 -20.78 0.69
C GLU A 47 -9.69 -21.40 1.57
N LEU A 48 -10.10 -21.93 2.72
CA LEU A 48 -9.22 -22.61 3.68
C LEU A 48 -9.73 -24.03 3.94
N ARG A 49 -8.80 -24.95 4.16
CA ARG A 49 -9.06 -26.31 4.57
C ARG A 49 -8.39 -26.55 5.91
N TRP A 50 -9.07 -27.31 6.76
CA TRP A 50 -8.50 -27.79 8.02
C TRP A 50 -7.51 -28.92 7.73
N GLU A 51 -6.31 -28.82 8.30
CA GLU A 51 -5.22 -29.78 8.10
C GLU A 51 -4.93 -30.63 9.36
N GLY A 52 -5.79 -30.55 10.38
CA GLY A 52 -5.56 -31.14 11.69
C GLY A 52 -5.22 -30.10 12.75
N HIS A 53 -5.35 -30.47 14.03
CA HIS A 53 -5.08 -29.60 15.18
C HIS A 53 -5.75 -28.21 15.05
N GLN A 54 -5.00 -27.13 15.31
CA GLN A 54 -5.45 -25.74 15.17
C GLN A 54 -5.00 -25.11 13.84
N ARG A 55 -4.76 -25.93 12.79
CA ARG A 55 -4.20 -25.48 11.51
C ARG A 55 -5.22 -25.42 10.38
N LEU A 56 -5.19 -24.30 9.66
CA LEU A 56 -5.95 -24.05 8.44
C LEU A 56 -4.99 -23.60 7.34
N ALA A 57 -5.08 -24.18 6.15
CA ALA A 57 -4.28 -23.77 5.00
C ALA A 57 -5.12 -23.59 3.74
N GLY A 58 -4.66 -22.75 2.83
CA GLY A 58 -5.34 -22.52 1.57
C GLY A 58 -4.66 -21.46 0.72
N ARG A 59 -5.45 -20.70 -0.04
CA ARG A 59 -4.94 -19.65 -0.92
C ARG A 59 -5.72 -18.36 -0.76
N ALA A 60 -5.00 -17.23 -0.79
CA ALA A 60 -5.57 -15.91 -0.92
C ALA A 60 -4.99 -15.25 -2.18
N GLY A 61 -5.84 -15.01 -3.18
CA GLY A 61 -5.39 -14.65 -4.52
C GLY A 61 -4.42 -15.68 -5.09
N GLY A 62 -3.21 -15.26 -5.46
CA GLY A 62 -2.17 -16.14 -5.99
C GLY A 62 -1.28 -16.81 -4.94
N ALA A 63 -1.38 -16.47 -3.66
CA ALA A 63 -0.41 -16.87 -2.63
C ALA A 63 -0.96 -17.95 -1.66
N PRO A 64 -0.11 -18.88 -1.19
CA PRO A 64 -0.48 -19.78 -0.10
C PRO A 64 -0.66 -19.01 1.20
N VAL A 65 -1.61 -19.44 2.03
CA VAL A 65 -1.85 -18.90 3.38
C VAL A 65 -1.98 -20.06 4.35
N VAL A 66 -1.34 -19.93 5.51
CA VAL A 66 -1.48 -20.83 6.65
C VAL A 66 -1.84 -20.00 7.87
N LEU A 67 -2.87 -20.42 8.60
CA LEU A 67 -3.23 -19.91 9.91
C LEU A 67 -3.09 -21.04 10.93
N ASP A 68 -2.39 -20.77 12.02
CA ASP A 68 -2.09 -21.78 13.04
C ASP A 68 -2.32 -21.20 14.44
N GLY A 69 -3.28 -21.77 15.17
CA GLY A 69 -3.59 -21.33 16.54
C GLY A 69 -2.42 -21.48 17.51
N ASP A 70 -1.54 -22.45 17.27
CA ASP A 70 -0.36 -22.74 18.12
C ASP A 70 0.87 -21.92 17.67
N ASN A 71 0.76 -21.22 16.53
CA ASN A 71 1.79 -20.39 15.93
C ASN A 71 3.05 -21.17 15.46
N GLU A 72 2.90 -22.45 15.13
CA GLU A 72 4.03 -23.28 14.66
C GLU A 72 4.27 -23.16 13.16
N ALA A 73 3.22 -23.31 12.33
CA ALA A 73 3.36 -23.25 10.87
C ALA A 73 2.99 -21.90 10.25
N GLY A 74 2.41 -20.99 11.03
CA GLY A 74 1.96 -19.68 10.58
C GLY A 74 1.44 -18.85 11.74
N PRO A 75 1.07 -17.58 11.50
CA PRO A 75 0.48 -16.75 12.54
C PRO A 75 -0.89 -17.31 12.96
N SER A 76 -1.25 -17.14 14.22
CA SER A 76 -2.65 -17.32 14.63
C SER A 76 -3.57 -16.34 13.87
N PRO A 77 -4.88 -16.65 13.72
CA PRO A 77 -5.81 -15.75 13.03
C PRO A 77 -5.80 -14.30 13.56
N VAL A 78 -5.59 -14.12 14.87
CA VAL A 78 -5.51 -12.78 15.47
C VAL A 78 -4.20 -12.07 15.12
N GLN A 79 -3.07 -12.79 15.09
CA GLN A 79 -1.80 -12.23 14.61
C GLN A 79 -1.85 -11.91 13.12
N ALA A 80 -2.53 -12.73 12.31
CA ALA A 80 -2.76 -12.47 10.89
C ALA A 80 -3.62 -11.21 10.68
N LEU A 81 -4.66 -11.02 11.50
CA LEU A 81 -5.47 -9.80 11.51
C LEU A 81 -4.64 -8.56 11.86
N ALA A 82 -3.84 -8.64 12.92
CA ALA A 82 -2.96 -7.56 13.35
C ALA A 82 -1.92 -7.23 12.26
N THR A 83 -1.31 -8.24 11.66
CA THR A 83 -0.38 -8.10 10.53
C THR A 83 -1.06 -7.43 9.34
N SER A 84 -2.31 -7.81 9.04
CA SER A 84 -3.09 -7.22 7.95
C SER A 84 -3.38 -5.74 8.18
N LEU A 85 -3.72 -5.35 9.41
CA LEU A 85 -3.89 -3.94 9.80
C LEU A 85 -2.58 -3.16 9.61
N ALA A 86 -1.49 -3.71 10.17
CA ALA A 86 -0.19 -3.07 10.11
C ALA A 86 0.29 -2.87 8.67
N GLY A 87 0.18 -3.91 7.84
CA GLY A 87 0.54 -3.87 6.43
C GLY A 87 -0.33 -2.92 5.61
N CYS A 88 -1.65 -2.90 5.85
CA CYS A 88 -2.54 -1.98 5.15
C CYS A 88 -2.17 -0.51 5.44
N MET A 89 -1.92 -0.16 6.70
CA MET A 89 -1.50 1.20 7.05
C MET A 89 -0.11 1.54 6.51
N ALA A 90 0.84 0.61 6.56
CA ALA A 90 2.17 0.80 6.00
C ALA A 90 2.14 1.06 4.49
N LEU A 91 1.32 0.32 3.75
CA LEU A 91 1.18 0.51 2.30
C LEU A 91 0.61 1.88 1.95
N ASP A 92 -0.32 2.42 2.76
CA ASP A 92 -0.80 3.79 2.58
C ASP A 92 0.33 4.81 2.80
N VAL A 93 1.14 4.63 3.85
CA VAL A 93 2.30 5.50 4.12
C VAL A 93 3.28 5.47 2.96
N VAL A 94 3.68 4.28 2.50
CA VAL A 94 4.54 4.11 1.32
C VAL A 94 3.92 4.79 0.11
N HIS A 95 2.63 4.58 -0.15
CA HIS A 95 1.94 5.17 -1.29
C HIS A 95 1.96 6.70 -1.24
N VAL A 96 1.61 7.31 -0.09
CA VAL A 96 1.56 8.76 0.07
C VAL A 96 2.94 9.40 -0.09
N LEU A 97 3.96 8.84 0.58
CA LEU A 97 5.32 9.40 0.54
C LEU A 97 5.95 9.24 -0.85
N THR A 98 5.77 8.07 -1.50
CA THR A 98 6.28 7.81 -2.86
C THR A 98 5.60 8.72 -3.88
N LYS A 99 4.28 8.90 -3.77
CA LYS A 99 3.54 9.83 -4.63
C LYS A 99 3.95 11.28 -4.42
N GLY A 100 4.35 11.63 -3.19
CA GLY A 100 4.96 12.91 -2.84
C GLY A 100 6.38 13.10 -3.35
N ARG A 101 6.99 12.08 -3.99
CA ARG A 101 8.37 12.07 -4.49
C ARG A 101 9.41 12.33 -3.38
N LEU A 102 9.13 11.87 -2.16
CA LEU A 102 10.02 11.96 -1.01
C LEU A 102 11.03 10.80 -1.01
N ASP A 103 12.20 10.99 -0.40
CA ASP A 103 13.26 9.98 -0.39
C ASP A 103 13.02 8.89 0.67
N LEU A 104 12.01 8.05 0.44
CA LEU A 104 11.73 6.90 1.30
C LEU A 104 12.65 5.73 0.92
N ARG A 105 13.59 5.40 1.81
CA ARG A 105 14.56 4.30 1.63
C ARG A 105 14.17 3.02 2.36
N GLY A 106 13.36 3.13 3.40
CA GLY A 106 12.88 1.97 4.15
C GLY A 106 11.71 2.33 5.05
N LEU A 107 10.86 1.33 5.31
CA LEU A 107 9.77 1.44 6.28
C LEU A 107 9.72 0.16 7.10
N GLY A 108 10.00 0.29 8.39
CA GLY A 108 9.73 -0.73 9.39
C GLY A 108 8.53 -0.33 10.24
N LEU A 109 7.93 -1.31 10.90
CA LEU A 109 6.92 -1.04 11.92
C LEU A 109 6.91 -2.12 12.98
N ARG A 110 6.39 -1.77 14.15
CA ARG A 110 6.06 -2.70 15.22
C ARG A 110 4.64 -2.44 15.69
N LEU A 111 3.84 -3.50 15.77
CA LEU A 111 2.49 -3.45 16.28
C LEU A 111 2.41 -4.23 17.59
N VAL A 112 1.84 -3.62 18.62
CA VAL A 112 1.43 -4.27 19.86
C VAL A 112 -0.07 -4.16 19.98
N ALA A 113 -0.76 -5.27 20.18
CA ALA A 113 -2.21 -5.28 20.35
C ALA A 113 -2.61 -5.95 21.65
N GLU A 114 -3.57 -5.35 22.35
CA GLU A 114 -4.14 -5.87 23.57
C GLU A 114 -5.52 -6.47 23.29
N ARG A 115 -5.81 -7.61 23.90
CA ARG A 115 -7.10 -8.29 23.77
C ARG A 115 -7.98 -8.01 24.98
N ALA A 116 -9.30 -8.06 24.78
CA ALA A 116 -10.25 -8.08 25.89
C ALA A 116 -9.98 -9.29 26.81
N PRO A 117 -10.08 -9.13 28.14
CA PRO A 117 -9.76 -10.19 29.09
C PRO A 117 -10.79 -11.33 29.08
N THR A 118 -12.04 -11.03 28.71
CA THR A 118 -13.15 -11.97 28.67
C THR A 118 -13.66 -12.17 27.25
N GLU A 119 -14.47 -13.19 27.05
CA GLU A 119 -15.10 -13.44 25.76
C GLU A 119 -16.18 -12.38 25.46
N PRO A 120 -16.28 -11.92 24.19
CA PRO A 120 -15.39 -12.21 23.07
C PRO A 120 -14.00 -11.54 23.21
N ARG A 121 -12.91 -12.29 23.04
CA ARG A 121 -11.51 -11.80 23.20
C ARG A 121 -11.02 -11.01 21.97
N PHE A 122 -11.72 -9.93 21.60
CA PHE A 122 -11.38 -9.04 20.48
C PHE A 122 -10.15 -8.15 20.78
N LEU A 123 -9.56 -7.53 19.75
CA LEU A 123 -8.51 -6.52 19.93
C LEU A 123 -9.12 -5.24 20.51
N ARG A 124 -8.77 -4.84 21.73
CA ARG A 124 -9.31 -3.62 22.36
C ARG A 124 -8.42 -2.38 22.16
N ALA A 125 -7.12 -2.60 22.00
CA ALA A 125 -6.16 -1.52 21.78
C ALA A 125 -5.04 -1.99 20.86
N VAL A 126 -4.52 -1.07 20.05
CA VAL A 126 -3.42 -1.29 19.11
C VAL A 126 -2.47 -0.09 19.18
N ASP A 127 -1.18 -0.37 19.40
CA ASP A 127 -0.08 0.58 19.35
C ASP A 127 0.81 0.24 18.15
N LEU A 128 0.91 1.18 17.20
CA LEU A 128 1.62 1.04 15.93
C LEU A 128 2.76 2.04 15.87
N ARG A 129 3.99 1.54 15.87
CA ARG A 129 5.21 2.36 15.81
C ARG A 129 5.89 2.18 14.48
N PHE A 130 6.00 3.25 13.69
CA PHE A 130 6.65 3.25 12.40
C PHE A 130 8.12 3.69 12.52
N VAL A 131 8.99 3.09 11.72
CA VAL A 131 10.39 3.47 11.58
C VAL A 131 10.60 3.81 10.11
N VAL A 132 10.64 5.10 9.80
CA VAL A 132 10.84 5.61 8.44
C VAL A 132 12.34 5.81 8.24
N THR A 133 12.90 5.27 7.17
CA THR A 133 14.32 5.47 6.83
C THR A 133 14.42 6.31 5.55
N GLY A 134 15.18 7.40 5.58
CA GLY A 134 15.40 8.30 4.45
C GLY A 134 15.23 9.78 4.78
N ASP A 135 15.29 10.64 3.76
CA ASP A 135 15.07 12.09 3.88
C ASP A 135 13.59 12.41 3.64
N VAL A 136 12.81 12.27 4.72
CA VAL A 136 11.37 12.49 4.71
C VAL A 136 11.00 13.49 5.81
N PRO A 137 10.38 14.63 5.49
CA PRO A 137 9.90 15.57 6.50
C PRO A 137 8.83 14.97 7.43
N ALA A 138 8.90 15.27 8.73
CA ALA A 138 8.00 14.71 9.74
C ALA A 138 6.52 15.03 9.48
N ASP A 139 6.21 16.25 9.02
CA ASP A 139 4.85 16.68 8.67
C ASP A 139 4.25 15.83 7.55
N ARG A 140 5.08 15.32 6.63
CA ARG A 140 4.65 14.43 5.55
C ARG A 140 4.32 13.03 6.06
N VAL A 141 5.09 12.53 7.02
CA VAL A 141 4.81 11.24 7.68
C VAL A 141 3.53 11.33 8.50
N GLU A 142 3.38 12.38 9.31
CA GLU A 142 2.16 12.67 10.08
C GLU A 142 0.94 12.73 9.17
N ARG A 143 1.04 13.48 8.06
CA ARG A 143 -0.05 13.58 7.10
C ARG A 143 -0.40 12.24 6.47
N ALA A 144 0.60 11.41 6.16
CA ALA A 144 0.39 10.08 5.59
C ALA A 144 -0.35 9.16 6.58
N LEU A 145 0.05 9.18 7.85
CA LEU A 145 -0.60 8.42 8.92
C LEU A 145 -2.06 8.87 9.15
N ALA A 146 -2.30 10.19 9.19
CA ALA A 146 -3.64 10.74 9.31
C ALA A 146 -4.54 10.31 8.14
N LEU A 147 -4.03 10.39 6.90
CA LEU A 147 -4.75 9.94 5.71
C LEU A 147 -5.08 8.44 5.75
N SER A 148 -4.14 7.61 6.21
CA SER A 148 -4.36 6.18 6.35
C SER A 148 -5.47 5.89 7.36
N ARG A 149 -5.44 6.52 8.53
CA ARG A 149 -6.42 6.35 9.60
C ARG A 149 -7.83 6.83 9.22
N GLU A 150 -7.93 7.96 8.53
CA GLU A 150 -9.20 8.65 8.31
C GLU A 150 -9.90 8.23 7.01
N LYS A 151 -9.14 7.75 6.02
CA LYS A 151 -9.66 7.64 4.65
C LYS A 151 -9.27 6.37 3.90
N TYR A 152 -8.03 5.91 4.02
CA TYR A 152 -7.49 4.93 3.06
C TYR A 152 -7.44 3.49 3.58
N CYS A 153 -7.09 3.27 4.85
CA CYS A 153 -6.84 1.94 5.36
C CYS A 153 -8.15 1.13 5.46
N SER A 154 -8.48 0.38 4.41
CA SER A 154 -9.72 -0.38 4.35
C SER A 154 -9.80 -1.45 5.44
N VAL A 155 -8.66 -1.99 5.87
CA VAL A 155 -8.60 -2.93 6.99
C VAL A 155 -9.04 -2.24 8.28
N TRP A 156 -8.44 -1.08 8.62
CA TRP A 156 -8.83 -0.29 9.80
C TRP A 156 -10.33 0.04 9.79
N HIS A 157 -10.85 0.53 8.66
CA HIS A 157 -12.26 0.86 8.51
C HIS A 157 -13.22 -0.35 8.50
N SER A 158 -12.69 -1.58 8.47
CA SER A 158 -13.46 -2.82 8.58
C SER A 158 -13.44 -3.41 10.00
N LEU A 159 -12.63 -2.86 10.91
CA LEU A 159 -12.55 -3.29 12.30
C LEU A 159 -13.62 -2.64 13.16
N ARG A 160 -13.75 -3.11 14.41
CA ARG A 160 -14.71 -2.54 15.35
C ARG A 160 -14.36 -1.07 15.64
N PRO A 161 -15.37 -0.19 15.80
CA PRO A 161 -15.14 1.23 16.03
C PRO A 161 -14.62 1.56 17.44
N ASP A 162 -14.74 0.64 18.39
CA ASP A 162 -14.34 0.80 19.79
C ASP A 162 -12.87 0.42 20.06
N ILE A 163 -12.11 0.03 19.03
CA ILE A 163 -10.67 -0.27 19.17
C ILE A 163 -9.90 1.04 19.35
N ALA A 164 -9.12 1.14 20.43
CA ALA A 164 -8.20 2.26 20.61
C ALA A 164 -6.98 2.08 19.70
N LEU A 165 -6.75 3.00 18.76
CA LEU A 165 -5.57 3.01 17.90
C LEU A 165 -4.65 4.16 18.26
N THR A 166 -3.41 3.84 18.58
CA THR A 166 -2.30 4.78 18.78
C THR A 166 -1.25 4.54 17.70
N THR A 167 -0.79 5.62 17.07
CA THR A 167 0.27 5.56 16.05
C THR A 167 1.38 6.53 16.40
N SER A 168 2.62 6.07 16.34
CA SER A 168 3.82 6.90 16.50
C SER A 168 4.82 6.59 15.39
N PHE A 169 5.79 7.47 15.17
CA PHE A 169 6.86 7.23 14.22
C PHE A 169 8.19 7.82 14.67
N GLU A 170 9.27 7.29 14.12
CA GLU A 170 10.60 7.89 14.14
C GLU A 170 11.18 7.89 12.73
N ILE A 171 12.04 8.87 12.45
CA ILE A 171 12.76 8.97 11.17
C ILE A 171 14.23 8.69 11.43
N ARG A 172 14.79 7.77 10.66
CA ARG A 172 16.20 7.39 10.70
C ARG A 172 16.90 7.82 9.41
N ALA A 173 18.14 8.29 9.56
CA ALA A 173 19.00 8.51 8.42
C ALA A 173 19.24 7.18 7.67
N PRO A 174 19.36 7.21 6.33
CA PRO A 174 19.75 6.01 5.58
C PRO A 174 21.13 5.56 6.03
N ALA A 175 21.31 4.25 6.24
CA ALA A 175 22.64 3.70 6.48
C ALA A 175 23.53 4.00 5.25
N ALA A 176 24.76 4.44 5.50
CA ALA A 176 25.76 4.53 4.43
C ALA A 176 25.92 3.14 3.79
N ALA A 177 25.92 3.08 2.47
CA ALA A 177 26.16 1.83 1.76
C ALA A 177 27.54 1.28 2.17
N PRO A 178 27.70 -0.04 2.42
CA PRO A 178 29.03 -0.61 2.56
C PRO A 178 29.76 -0.45 1.21
N ASP A 179 30.99 0.07 1.26
CA ASP A 179 31.90 0.23 0.12
C ASP A 179 32.26 -1.11 -0.55
#